data_AF-C5XXZ5-F1
#
_entry.id   AF-C5XXZ5-F1
#
_cell.length_a   1.000
_cell.length_b   1.000
_cell.length_c   1.000
_cell.angle_alpha   90.00
_cell.angle_beta   90.00
_cell.angle_gamma   90.00
#
_symmetry.space_group_name_H-M   'P 1'
#
loop_
_entity.id
_entity.type
_entity.pdbx_description
1 polymer ?
#
loop_
_entity_poly.entity_id
_entity_poly.type
_entity_poly.pdbx_seq_one_letter_code
_entity_poly.pdbx_strand_id
1 'polypeptide(L)'
;MADLIPGLPEDMARECLLRVGFQHLPTARRVSRGWKAELESPSHHRSRRRHALLALAQARPPLAGSGPARKYAASGAGYSFRLVLHDPAAAAGDGGSWAPLPAPAHAPLARLPLFCQLAAVGEGGPAAKLLVLGGWDPETWAPTASVHVYDFLSGAWRRGADMPPPRRSFFACAAVGGKVFVAGGHDEEKNALRSAAAYDVEADAWTPLPDMARERDEPRGVCVGGRFVVVGGYPTVAQGRFAGSVEAFDPATSSWGPVQERVIEDGACPRTCWAAPDAAAAGSRMYMYMLRDGCVVARDAEGGGRWRTLACLPEDARGATTVAAIGDGRVVVLGAEQTVYVLSHNQATPSWTRVAAPLEFAGHVQAACCVQI
;
A
#
# COMPACT_ATOMS: atom_id res chain seq x y z
N MET A 1 -22.31 26.46 23.15
CA MET A 1 -21.38 25.89 22.16
C MET A 1 -21.69 26.55 20.83
N ALA A 2 -20.69 26.98 20.07
CA ALA A 2 -20.94 27.50 18.73
C ALA A 2 -21.30 26.31 17.82
N ASP A 3 -22.38 26.43 17.04
CA ASP A 3 -22.80 25.38 16.12
C ASP A 3 -21.69 25.07 15.12
N LEU A 4 -21.51 23.78 14.78
CA LEU A 4 -20.54 23.36 13.78
C LEU A 4 -20.80 24.05 12.44
N ILE A 5 -22.05 24.02 11.96
CA ILE A 5 -22.47 24.74 10.76
C ILE A 5 -23.71 25.57 11.13
N PRO A 6 -23.65 26.91 11.03
CA PRO A 6 -24.78 27.75 11.40
C PRO A 6 -26.07 27.36 10.67
N GLY A 7 -27.15 27.15 11.42
CA GLY A 7 -28.46 26.80 10.88
C GLY A 7 -28.66 25.31 10.53
N LEU A 8 -27.67 24.44 10.78
CA LEU A 8 -27.83 22.99 10.67
C LEU A 8 -27.85 22.32 12.05
N PRO A 9 -28.70 21.31 12.26
CA PRO A 9 -28.55 20.38 13.38
C PRO A 9 -27.14 19.78 13.45
N GLU A 10 -26.62 19.57 14.67
CA GLU A 10 -25.25 19.07 14.93
C GLU A 10 -24.96 17.73 14.23
N ASP A 11 -25.94 16.81 14.21
CA ASP A 11 -25.84 15.51 13.56
C ASP A 11 -25.70 15.64 12.04
N MET A 12 -26.47 16.54 11.42
CA MET A 12 -26.35 16.85 9.99
C MET A 12 -25.03 17.53 9.66
N ALA A 13 -24.57 18.46 10.51
CA ALA A 13 -23.27 19.09 10.34
C ALA A 13 -22.13 18.07 10.39
N ARG A 14 -22.17 17.12 11.34
CA ARG A 14 -21.20 16.01 11.42
C ARG A 14 -21.23 15.14 10.17
N GLU A 15 -22.42 14.81 9.68
CA GLU A 15 -22.59 14.02 8.45
C GLU A 15 -22.04 14.77 7.21
N CYS A 16 -22.20 16.10 7.13
CA CYS A 16 -21.56 16.91 6.10
C CYS A 16 -20.03 16.83 6.19
N LEU A 17 -19.45 16.93 7.40
CA LEU A 17 -18.01 16.81 7.60
C LEU A 17 -17.48 15.42 7.24
N LEU A 18 -18.25 14.36 7.48
CA LEU A 18 -17.89 12.99 7.08
C LEU A 18 -17.78 12.82 5.56
N ARG A 19 -18.49 13.65 4.78
CA ARG A 19 -18.47 13.61 3.31
C ARG A 19 -17.42 14.52 2.67
N VAL A 20 -16.72 15.34 3.46
CA VAL A 20 -15.63 16.17 2.95
C VAL A 20 -14.56 15.27 2.34
N GLY A 21 -14.24 15.47 1.06
CA GLY A 21 -13.17 14.76 0.38
C GLY A 21 -11.82 14.99 1.07
N PHE A 22 -10.94 13.99 1.07
CA PHE A 22 -9.68 14.06 1.81
C PHE A 22 -8.83 15.28 1.39
N GLN A 23 -8.87 15.67 0.12
CA GLN A 23 -8.14 16.83 -0.41
C GLN A 23 -8.58 18.15 0.22
N HIS A 24 -9.77 18.18 0.83
CA HIS A 24 -10.36 19.34 1.47
C HIS A 24 -10.26 19.29 3.00
N LEU A 25 -9.85 18.17 3.60
CA LEU A 25 -9.67 18.05 5.06
C LEU A 25 -8.72 19.12 5.64
N PRO A 26 -7.57 19.43 5.01
CA PRO A 26 -6.68 20.48 5.52
C PRO A 26 -7.34 21.86 5.57
N THR A 27 -8.19 22.16 4.59
CA THR A 27 -8.95 23.42 4.52
C THR A 27 -10.10 23.41 5.52
N ALA A 28 -10.87 22.32 5.56
CA ALA A 28 -11.99 22.14 6.49
C ALA A 28 -11.53 22.29 7.96
N ARG A 29 -10.39 21.70 8.30
CA ARG A 29 -9.77 21.82 9.63
C ARG A 29 -9.45 23.26 10.04
N ARG A 30 -9.26 24.18 9.08
CA ARG A 30 -8.94 25.59 9.34
C ARG A 30 -10.18 26.48 9.43
N VAL A 31 -11.37 25.98 9.11
CA VAL A 31 -12.62 26.75 9.10
C VAL A 31 -12.97 27.27 10.50
N SER A 32 -12.93 26.40 11.51
CA SER A 32 -13.23 26.78 12.90
C SER A 32 -12.59 25.82 13.91
N ARG A 33 -12.53 26.23 15.19
CA ARG A 33 -12.10 25.34 16.28
C ARG A 33 -13.03 24.13 16.44
N GLY A 34 -14.33 24.31 16.18
CA GLY A 34 -15.32 23.23 16.24
C GLY A 34 -15.08 22.18 15.15
N TRP A 35 -14.87 22.61 13.90
CA TRP A 35 -14.54 21.72 12.79
C TRP A 35 -13.23 20.98 13.04
N LYS A 36 -12.20 21.70 13.52
CA LYS A 36 -10.94 21.08 13.89
C LYS A 36 -11.13 19.97 14.93
N ALA A 37 -11.84 20.26 16.01
CA ALA A 37 -12.07 19.29 17.08
C ALA A 37 -12.90 18.08 16.59
N GLU A 38 -13.89 18.29 15.74
CA GLU A 38 -14.69 17.20 15.17
C GLU A 38 -13.87 16.32 14.24
N LEU A 39 -13.11 16.92 13.30
CA LEU A 39 -12.27 16.19 12.36
C LEU A 39 -11.13 15.43 13.05
N GLU A 40 -10.61 15.93 14.17
CA GLU A 40 -9.59 15.26 14.99
C GLU A 40 -10.19 14.20 15.93
N SER A 41 -11.53 14.11 16.03
CA SER A 41 -12.19 13.24 17.01
C SER A 41 -12.09 11.75 16.64
N PRO A 42 -11.92 10.85 17.63
CA PRO A 42 -11.95 9.41 17.40
C PRO A 42 -13.27 8.90 16.80
N SER A 43 -14.40 9.55 17.12
CA SER A 43 -15.71 9.23 16.54
C SER A 43 -15.77 9.52 15.06
N HIS A 44 -15.28 10.69 14.63
CA HIS A 44 -15.23 11.06 13.22
C HIS A 44 -14.36 10.08 12.42
N HIS A 45 -13.17 9.77 12.92
CA HIS A 45 -12.29 8.77 12.30
C HIS A 45 -12.97 7.40 12.21
N ARG A 46 -13.65 6.93 13.26
CA ARG A 46 -14.38 5.66 13.21
C ARG A 46 -15.50 5.64 12.17
N SER A 47 -16.19 6.76 11.98
CA SER A 47 -17.29 6.85 11.01
C SER A 47 -16.81 6.90 9.55
N ARG A 48 -15.65 7.52 9.28
CA ARG A 48 -15.10 7.60 7.91
C ARG A 48 -14.56 6.27 7.38
N ARG A 49 -14.09 5.37 8.27
CA ARG A 49 -13.45 4.05 8.00
C ARG A 49 -14.14 3.13 6.98
N ARG A 50 -15.37 3.45 6.58
CA ARG A 50 -16.11 2.74 5.54
C ARG A 50 -15.59 3.02 4.12
N HIS A 51 -14.66 3.96 3.94
CA HIS A 51 -14.10 4.32 2.64
C HIS A 51 -12.61 3.96 2.57
N ALA A 52 -12.29 3.01 1.69
CA ALA A 52 -10.92 2.60 1.41
C ALA A 52 -10.44 3.22 0.10
N LEU A 53 -9.33 3.94 0.16
CA LEU A 53 -8.64 4.50 -1.00
C LEU A 53 -7.39 3.68 -1.34
N LEU A 54 -6.89 3.85 -2.56
CA LEU A 54 -5.58 3.34 -2.97
C LEU A 54 -4.60 4.51 -3.11
N ALA A 55 -3.49 4.45 -2.38
CA ALA A 55 -2.35 5.31 -2.60
C ALA A 55 -1.34 4.62 -3.52
N LEU A 56 -0.96 5.29 -4.59
CA LEU A 56 -0.16 4.75 -5.68
C LEU A 56 1.10 5.59 -5.89
N ALA A 57 2.26 4.94 -5.99
CA ALA A 57 3.48 5.54 -6.52
C ALA A 57 3.52 5.29 -8.04
N GLN A 58 3.12 6.28 -8.80
CA GLN A 58 2.87 6.16 -10.24
C GLN A 58 3.88 6.95 -11.07
N ALA A 59 4.36 6.36 -12.15
CA ALA A 59 5.27 7.02 -13.09
C ALA A 59 4.61 8.23 -13.77
N ARG A 60 5.39 9.30 -14.01
CA ARG A 60 4.97 10.45 -14.83
C ARG A 60 5.30 10.22 -16.31
N PRO A 61 4.52 10.78 -17.25
CA PRO A 61 4.92 10.85 -18.67
C PRO A 61 6.30 11.52 -18.83
N PRO A 62 7.16 11.07 -19.78
CA PRO A 62 6.86 10.18 -20.91
C PRO A 62 6.95 8.67 -20.61
N LEU A 63 7.29 8.26 -19.38
CA LEU A 63 7.40 6.85 -18.99
C LEU A 63 6.08 6.07 -19.07
N ALA A 64 4.95 6.78 -19.09
CA ALA A 64 3.60 6.20 -19.24
C ALA A 64 3.40 5.45 -20.57
N GLY A 65 4.19 5.75 -21.62
CA GLY A 65 4.10 5.09 -22.93
C GLY A 65 5.12 3.97 -23.18
N SER A 66 6.03 3.70 -22.24
CA SER A 66 7.08 2.69 -22.39
C SER A 66 6.76 1.44 -21.57
N GLY A 67 6.49 0.31 -22.24
CA GLY A 67 6.25 -0.98 -21.60
C GLY A 67 7.40 -1.47 -20.70
N PRO A 68 7.21 -2.54 -19.91
CA PRO A 68 8.12 -3.03 -18.86
C PRO A 68 9.60 -3.11 -19.21
N ALA A 69 9.93 -3.53 -20.43
CA ALA A 69 11.29 -3.77 -20.89
C ALA A 69 12.08 -2.50 -21.25
N ARG A 70 11.40 -1.40 -21.61
CA ARG A 70 12.06 -0.09 -21.87
C ARG A 70 12.26 0.73 -20.59
N LYS A 71 11.76 0.25 -19.43
CA LYS A 71 11.72 0.97 -18.15
C LYS A 71 13.08 1.16 -17.47
N TYR A 72 14.11 0.41 -17.86
CA TYR A 72 15.46 0.50 -17.28
C TYR A 72 16.57 0.65 -18.33
N ALA A 73 16.19 0.90 -19.59
CA ALA A 73 17.17 1.25 -20.62
C ALA A 73 17.72 2.65 -20.33
N ALA A 74 19.04 2.79 -20.36
CA ALA A 74 19.80 4.01 -20.06
C ALA A 74 19.51 5.17 -21.03
N SER A 75 18.30 5.73 -20.98
CA SER A 75 17.97 6.99 -21.65
C SER A 75 18.00 8.10 -20.61
N GLY A 76 18.76 9.17 -20.86
CA GLY A 76 18.95 10.32 -19.97
C GLY A 76 17.71 11.16 -19.63
N ALA A 77 16.50 10.60 -19.73
CA ALA A 77 15.27 11.18 -19.20
C ALA A 77 15.07 10.71 -17.76
N GLY A 78 15.19 11.63 -16.80
CA GLY A 78 15.10 11.32 -15.37
C GLY A 78 13.77 10.64 -14.99
N TYR A 79 13.86 9.48 -14.33
CA TYR A 79 12.69 8.77 -13.82
C TYR A 79 11.98 9.61 -12.77
N SER A 80 10.68 9.86 -12.96
CA SER A 80 9.89 10.61 -11.98
C SER A 80 8.58 9.90 -11.67
N PHE A 81 8.39 9.61 -10.39
CA PHE A 81 7.15 9.08 -9.84
C PHE A 81 6.46 10.15 -9.00
N ARG A 82 5.14 10.08 -8.94
CA ARG A 82 4.28 10.91 -8.08
C ARG A 82 3.36 10.03 -7.25
N LEU A 83 2.82 10.61 -6.19
CA LEU A 83 1.76 9.99 -5.40
C LEU A 83 0.40 10.36 -5.98
N VAL A 84 -0.45 9.35 -6.10
CA VAL A 84 -1.82 9.48 -6.60
C VAL A 84 -2.73 8.75 -5.62
N LEU A 85 -3.87 9.37 -5.30
CA LEU A 85 -4.97 8.67 -4.67
C LEU A 85 -6.01 8.29 -5.71
N HIS A 86 -6.47 7.05 -5.62
CA HIS A 86 -7.57 6.53 -6.41
C HIS A 86 -8.67 6.02 -5.48
N ASP A 87 -9.89 6.51 -5.69
CA ASP A 87 -11.10 6.00 -5.07
C ASP A 87 -11.87 5.15 -6.08
N PRO A 88 -11.79 3.81 -6.00
CA PRO A 88 -12.53 2.90 -6.88
C PRO A 88 -14.02 2.78 -6.52
N ALA A 89 -14.48 3.37 -5.42
CA ALA A 89 -15.86 3.33 -4.95
C ALA A 89 -16.65 4.61 -5.25
N ALA A 90 -15.98 5.74 -5.51
CA ALA A 90 -16.63 7.02 -5.79
C ALA A 90 -17.59 6.91 -6.98
N ALA A 91 -18.83 7.34 -6.77
CA ALA A 91 -19.86 7.43 -7.79
C ALA A 91 -19.50 8.50 -8.84
N ALA A 92 -18.83 8.07 -9.91
CA ALA A 92 -18.75 8.81 -11.16
C ALA A 92 -18.67 7.80 -12.29
N GLY A 93 -19.52 7.95 -13.31
CA GLY A 93 -19.77 7.01 -14.40
C GLY A 93 -18.59 6.66 -15.32
N ASP A 94 -17.35 6.96 -14.94
CA ASP A 94 -16.17 6.88 -15.81
C ASP A 94 -14.90 6.31 -15.14
N GLY A 95 -14.92 5.88 -13.88
CA GLY A 95 -13.74 5.22 -13.32
C GLY A 95 -13.26 5.55 -11.91
N GLY A 96 -14.16 5.94 -11.01
CA GLY A 96 -13.77 6.37 -9.68
C GLY A 96 -13.08 7.74 -9.68
N SER A 97 -12.72 8.25 -8.50
CA SER A 97 -12.05 9.55 -8.38
C SER A 97 -10.53 9.38 -8.37
N TRP A 98 -9.84 10.35 -8.93
CA TRP A 98 -8.38 10.40 -8.99
C TRP A 98 -7.92 11.77 -8.51
N ALA A 99 -6.91 11.80 -7.65
CA ALA A 99 -6.30 13.06 -7.23
C ALA A 99 -4.78 12.91 -7.04
N PRO A 100 -3.98 13.91 -7.44
CA PRO A 100 -2.58 13.94 -7.09
C PRO A 100 -2.45 14.23 -5.59
N LEU A 101 -1.45 13.61 -4.95
CA LEU A 101 -0.99 14.06 -3.64
C LEU A 101 0.19 15.02 -3.80
N PRO A 102 0.29 16.06 -2.95
CA PRO A 102 1.44 16.94 -2.96
C PRO A 102 2.71 16.11 -2.72
N ALA A 103 3.81 16.49 -3.37
CA ALA A 103 5.11 15.89 -3.09
C ALA A 103 5.63 16.37 -1.70
N PRO A 104 6.50 15.62 -1.02
CA PRO A 104 7.10 16.05 0.23
C PRO A 104 7.85 17.38 0.07
N ALA A 105 7.44 18.41 0.83
CA ALA A 105 7.97 19.77 0.72
C ALA A 105 9.48 19.91 1.05
N HIS A 106 10.05 18.91 1.72
CA HIS A 106 11.47 18.88 2.13
C HIS A 106 12.29 17.78 1.44
N ALA A 107 11.73 17.08 0.45
CA ALA A 107 12.53 16.20 -0.38
C ALA A 107 13.22 17.05 -1.46
N PRO A 108 14.55 16.97 -1.65
CA PRO A 108 15.29 17.77 -2.63
C PRO A 108 14.85 17.57 -4.09
N LEU A 109 13.87 16.71 -4.38
CA LEU A 109 13.69 16.17 -5.73
C LEU A 109 12.32 16.33 -6.37
N ALA A 110 11.24 16.68 -5.67
CA ALA A 110 9.87 16.63 -6.24
C ALA A 110 9.53 15.30 -6.96
N ARG A 111 10.32 14.25 -6.72
CA ARG A 111 10.36 12.92 -7.35
C ARG A 111 10.46 11.90 -6.21
N LEU A 112 9.61 10.87 -6.23
CA LEU A 112 9.68 9.78 -5.25
C LEU A 112 10.92 8.89 -5.52
N PRO A 113 11.48 8.24 -4.47
CA PRO A 113 12.48 7.20 -4.67
C PRO A 113 11.94 6.07 -5.56
N LEU A 114 12.83 5.50 -6.38
CA LEU A 114 12.54 4.29 -7.15
C LEU A 114 12.38 3.12 -6.18
N PHE A 115 11.44 2.22 -6.46
CA PHE A 115 11.19 1.02 -5.63
C PHE A 115 10.86 1.31 -4.16
N CYS A 116 10.42 2.54 -3.83
CA CYS A 116 9.96 2.85 -2.49
C CYS A 116 8.78 1.97 -2.08
N GLN A 117 8.67 1.70 -0.79
CA GLN A 117 7.51 1.04 -0.22
C GLN A 117 6.48 2.07 0.22
N LEU A 118 5.20 1.73 0.07
CA LEU A 118 4.09 2.51 0.60
C LEU A 118 3.40 1.74 1.74
N ALA A 119 3.10 2.43 2.83
CA ALA A 119 2.29 1.89 3.92
C ALA A 119 1.34 2.98 4.44
N ALA A 120 0.16 2.59 4.92
CA ALA A 120 -0.78 3.51 5.52
C ALA A 120 -1.11 3.06 6.94
N VAL A 121 -1.03 4.00 7.89
CA VAL A 121 -1.47 3.79 9.28
C VAL A 121 -2.67 4.68 9.56
N GLY A 122 -3.41 4.37 10.62
CA GLY A 122 -4.67 5.04 10.95
C GLY A 122 -5.75 4.07 11.45
N GLU A 123 -5.56 2.76 11.25
CA GLU A 123 -6.35 1.73 11.93
C GLU A 123 -6.18 1.85 13.44
N GLY A 124 -7.20 2.35 14.13
CA GLY A 124 -7.20 2.50 15.59
C GLY A 124 -6.58 3.80 16.14
N GLY A 125 -5.91 4.60 15.30
CA GLY A 125 -5.16 5.81 15.72
C GLY A 125 -5.75 7.15 15.26
N PRO A 126 -5.09 8.29 15.61
CA PRO A 126 -5.49 9.63 15.19
C PRO A 126 -5.06 9.91 13.73
N ALA A 127 -6.06 10.12 12.86
CA ALA A 127 -5.97 10.44 11.44
C ALA A 127 -5.18 9.43 10.57
N ALA A 128 -5.66 9.21 9.34
CA ALA A 128 -4.92 8.43 8.37
C ALA A 128 -3.57 9.11 8.04
N LYS A 129 -2.50 8.32 7.96
CA LYS A 129 -1.18 8.76 7.52
C LYS A 129 -0.64 7.82 6.44
N LEU A 130 -0.04 8.39 5.40
CA LEU A 130 0.65 7.66 4.34
C LEU A 130 2.16 7.77 4.55
N LEU A 131 2.87 6.66 4.44
CA LEU A 131 4.32 6.58 4.55
C LEU A 131 4.93 6.17 3.22
N VAL A 132 6.02 6.84 2.85
CA VAL A 132 6.94 6.47 1.77
C VAL A 132 8.26 6.07 2.41
N LEU A 133 8.68 4.82 2.23
CA LEU A 133 9.85 4.25 2.89
C LEU A 133 10.88 3.75 1.90
N GLY A 134 12.13 4.16 2.11
CA GLY A 134 13.29 3.63 1.41
C GLY A 134 13.20 3.70 -0.11
N GLY A 135 13.79 2.72 -0.77
CA GLY A 135 13.96 2.70 -2.22
C GLY A 135 15.30 3.32 -2.61
N TRP A 136 15.43 3.71 -3.87
CA TRP A 136 16.65 4.27 -4.43
C TRP A 136 16.45 5.71 -4.86
N ASP A 137 17.46 6.52 -4.61
CA ASP A 137 17.49 7.88 -5.11
C ASP A 137 17.46 7.88 -6.66
N PRO A 138 16.53 8.60 -7.30
CA PRO A 138 16.33 8.52 -8.76
C PRO A 138 17.47 9.12 -9.59
N GLU A 139 18.42 9.81 -8.96
CA GLU A 139 19.55 10.47 -9.63
C GLU A 139 20.85 9.68 -9.41
N THR A 140 21.15 9.35 -8.16
CA THR A 140 22.37 8.65 -7.76
C THR A 140 22.23 7.13 -7.76
N TRP A 141 21.01 6.60 -7.82
CA TRP A 141 20.69 5.17 -7.69
C TRP A 141 21.11 4.55 -6.35
N ALA A 142 21.51 5.37 -5.38
CA ALA A 142 21.91 4.91 -4.07
C ALA A 142 20.68 4.54 -3.22
N PRO A 143 20.75 3.45 -2.43
CA PRO A 143 19.68 3.09 -1.51
C PRO A 143 19.52 4.14 -0.41
N THR A 144 18.28 4.53 -0.14
CA THR A 144 17.93 5.45 0.94
C THR A 144 17.23 4.74 2.09
N ALA A 145 17.50 5.20 3.31
CA ALA A 145 16.81 4.79 4.52
C ALA A 145 15.64 5.73 4.88
N SER A 146 15.38 6.73 4.04
CA SER A 146 14.47 7.84 4.36
C SER A 146 13.03 7.39 4.53
N VAL A 147 12.37 8.00 5.52
CA VAL A 147 10.94 7.88 5.77
C VAL A 147 10.28 9.24 5.58
N HIS A 148 9.23 9.29 4.76
CA HIS A 148 8.39 10.47 4.62
C HIS A 148 6.97 10.13 5.02
N VAL A 149 6.37 10.97 5.87
CA VAL A 149 5.03 10.76 6.41
C VAL A 149 4.12 11.91 5.96
N TYR A 150 3.02 11.58 5.29
CA TYR A 150 1.96 12.50 4.95
C TYR A 150 0.78 12.31 5.88
N ASP A 151 0.35 13.38 6.51
CA ASP A 151 -0.83 13.40 7.36
C ASP A 151 -2.01 13.98 6.55
N PHE A 152 -3.04 13.14 6.32
CA PHE A 152 -4.19 13.52 5.49
C PHE A 152 -5.05 14.63 6.10
N LEU A 153 -4.99 14.80 7.42
CA LEU A 153 -5.81 15.77 8.14
C LEU A 153 -5.18 17.17 8.12
N SER A 154 -3.86 17.24 8.22
CA SER A 154 -3.09 18.49 8.11
C SER A 154 -2.73 18.85 6.66
N GLY A 155 -2.70 17.87 5.77
CA GLY A 155 -2.26 18.03 4.39
C GLY A 155 -0.77 18.31 4.26
N ALA A 156 0.01 17.93 5.28
CA ALA A 156 1.42 18.26 5.38
C ALA A 156 2.29 16.99 5.39
N TRP A 157 3.48 17.15 4.81
CA TRP A 157 4.55 16.16 4.90
C TRP A 157 5.49 16.49 6.04
N ARG A 158 6.03 15.44 6.65
CA ARG A 158 7.19 15.51 7.53
C ARG A 158 8.21 14.43 7.16
N ARG A 159 9.49 14.70 7.44
CA ARG A 159 10.54 13.67 7.45
C ARG A 159 10.43 12.91 8.77
N GLY A 160 10.45 11.59 8.70
CA GLY A 160 10.53 10.72 9.88
C GLY A 160 11.97 10.32 10.21
N ALA A 161 12.13 9.53 11.27
CA ALA A 161 13.41 8.89 11.56
C ALA A 161 13.79 7.90 10.46
N ASP A 162 15.06 7.93 10.04
CA ASP A 162 15.58 7.03 9.01
C ASP A 162 15.55 5.57 9.49
N MET A 163 15.32 4.64 8.57
CA MET A 163 15.40 3.20 8.85
C MET A 163 16.77 2.85 9.47
N PRO A 164 16.80 1.97 10.49
CA PRO A 164 18.05 1.55 11.11
C PRO A 164 18.91 0.76 10.12
N PRO A 165 20.25 0.77 10.28
CA PRO A 165 21.15 0.00 9.44
C PRO A 165 20.89 -1.52 9.57
N PRO A 166 21.30 -2.32 8.55
CA PRO A 166 21.91 -1.87 7.29
C PRO A 166 20.90 -1.15 6.38
N ARG A 167 21.42 -0.30 5.48
CA ARG A 167 20.61 0.22 4.37
C ARG A 167 20.08 -0.98 3.59
N ARG A 168 18.79 -0.93 3.22
CA ARG A 168 18.11 -2.05 2.59
C ARG A 168 17.30 -1.64 1.38
N SER A 169 17.26 -2.52 0.39
CA SER A 169 16.44 -2.39 -0.81
C SER A 169 15.48 -3.56 -0.93
N PHE A 170 14.37 -3.38 -1.66
CA PHE A 170 13.41 -4.45 -1.96
C PHE A 170 12.90 -5.25 -0.75
N PHE A 171 12.74 -4.59 0.39
CA PHE A 171 12.26 -5.20 1.63
C PHE A 171 10.74 -5.34 1.67
N ALA A 172 10.26 -6.28 2.48
CA ALA A 172 8.85 -6.41 2.81
C ALA A 172 8.40 -5.25 3.70
N CYS A 173 7.22 -4.68 3.44
CA CYS A 173 6.65 -3.58 4.21
C CYS A 173 5.15 -3.78 4.40
N ALA A 174 4.63 -3.60 5.62
CA ALA A 174 3.20 -3.58 5.89
C ALA A 174 2.86 -2.77 7.15
N ALA A 175 1.68 -2.18 7.19
CA ALA A 175 1.13 -1.59 8.41
C ALA A 175 0.39 -2.66 9.22
N VAL A 176 0.67 -2.73 10.52
CA VAL A 176 0.05 -3.68 11.46
C VAL A 176 -0.14 -2.98 12.80
N GLY A 177 -1.38 -2.92 13.30
CA GLY A 177 -1.68 -2.37 14.63
C GLY A 177 -1.20 -0.92 14.83
N GLY A 178 -1.28 -0.08 13.80
CA GLY A 178 -0.86 1.34 13.84
C GLY A 178 0.64 1.58 13.69
N LYS A 179 1.46 0.54 13.57
CA LYS A 179 2.90 0.63 13.28
C LYS A 179 3.19 0.14 11.86
N VAL A 180 4.34 0.51 11.32
CA VAL A 180 4.83 -0.01 10.03
C VAL A 180 5.98 -0.98 10.27
N PHE A 181 5.87 -2.19 9.74
CA PHE A 181 6.89 -3.22 9.87
C PHE A 181 7.66 -3.36 8.57
N VAL A 182 8.97 -3.55 8.68
CA VAL A 182 9.87 -3.86 7.57
C VAL A 182 10.69 -5.12 7.87
N ALA A 183 10.95 -5.94 6.86
CA ALA A 183 11.80 -7.12 7.00
C ALA A 183 12.46 -7.53 5.69
N GLY A 184 13.64 -8.13 5.79
CA GLY A 184 14.40 -8.62 4.63
C GLY A 184 14.84 -7.50 3.71
N GLY A 185 14.83 -7.79 2.41
CA GLY A 185 15.51 -7.03 1.38
C GLY A 185 16.97 -7.45 1.26
N HIS A 186 17.80 -6.60 0.63
CA HIS A 186 19.24 -6.79 0.59
C HIS A 186 20.03 -5.54 1.00
N ASP A 187 21.24 -5.73 1.51
CA ASP A 187 22.20 -4.66 1.81
C ASP A 187 22.92 -4.12 0.56
N GLU A 188 23.86 -3.19 0.73
CA GLU A 188 24.57 -2.54 -0.37
C GLU A 188 25.46 -3.53 -1.15
N GLU A 189 25.90 -4.61 -0.50
CA GLU A 189 26.63 -5.73 -1.07
C GLU A 189 25.73 -6.79 -1.71
N LYS A 190 24.40 -6.58 -1.71
CA LYS A 190 23.37 -7.47 -2.25
C LYS A 190 23.22 -8.79 -1.49
N ASN A 191 23.59 -8.82 -0.21
CA ASN A 191 23.27 -9.94 0.66
C ASN A 191 21.83 -9.82 1.14
N ALA A 192 21.07 -10.90 1.01
CA ALA A 192 19.71 -11.00 1.51
C ALA A 192 19.71 -10.88 3.05
N LEU A 193 18.73 -10.17 3.60
CA LEU A 193 18.66 -9.87 5.03
C LEU A 193 17.64 -10.75 5.75
N ARG A 194 17.93 -11.07 7.02
CA ARG A 194 16.96 -11.63 7.98
C ARG A 194 16.35 -10.58 8.90
N SER A 195 17.01 -9.43 9.00
CA SER A 195 16.69 -8.41 10.00
C SER A 195 15.36 -7.74 9.71
N ALA A 196 14.69 -7.34 10.79
CA ALA A 196 13.40 -6.68 10.75
C ALA A 196 13.33 -5.55 11.78
N ALA A 197 12.45 -4.58 11.52
CA ALA A 197 12.22 -3.45 12.41
C ALA A 197 10.76 -2.99 12.32
N ALA A 198 10.25 -2.42 13.41
CA ALA A 198 8.95 -1.77 13.45
C ALA A 198 9.12 -0.27 13.67
N TYR A 199 8.37 0.53 12.93
CA TYR A 199 8.31 1.97 13.04
C TYR A 199 7.03 2.41 13.73
N ASP A 200 7.18 3.12 14.84
CA ASP A 200 6.09 3.85 15.46
C ASP A 200 5.99 5.25 14.82
N VAL A 201 4.90 5.48 14.10
CA VAL A 201 4.68 6.71 13.36
C VAL A 201 4.41 7.91 14.26
N GLU A 202 3.83 7.69 15.45
CA GLU A 202 3.54 8.76 16.40
C GLU A 202 4.77 9.08 17.25
N ALA A 203 5.50 8.06 17.71
CA ALA A 203 6.73 8.24 18.47
C ALA A 203 7.94 8.61 17.60
N ASP A 204 7.81 8.53 16.28
CA ASP A 204 8.88 8.80 15.31
C ASP A 204 10.13 7.94 15.55
N ALA A 205 9.94 6.67 15.92
CA ALA A 205 11.01 5.82 16.42
C ALA A 205 10.93 4.40 15.86
N TRP A 206 12.11 3.84 15.56
CA TRP A 206 12.27 2.45 15.14
C TRP A 206 12.58 1.55 16.34
N THR A 207 11.97 0.38 16.35
CA THR A 207 12.27 -0.71 17.29
C THR A 207 12.81 -1.90 16.49
N PRO A 208 14.03 -2.37 16.77
CA PRO A 208 14.55 -3.58 16.14
C PRO A 208 13.71 -4.79 16.59
N LEU A 209 13.49 -5.73 15.67
CA LEU A 209 12.79 -6.98 15.94
C LEU A 209 13.78 -8.15 15.90
N PRO A 210 13.43 -9.31 16.47
CA PRO A 210 14.18 -10.54 16.23
C PRO A 210 14.35 -10.80 14.72
N ASP A 211 15.45 -11.42 14.34
CA ASP A 211 15.70 -11.87 12.97
C ASP A 211 14.65 -12.93 12.56
N MET A 212 14.26 -12.90 11.28
CA MET A 212 13.60 -14.03 10.64
C MET A 212 14.52 -15.27 10.64
N ALA A 213 13.94 -16.45 10.51
CA ALA A 213 14.71 -17.69 10.35
C ALA A 213 15.40 -17.74 8.98
N ARG A 214 14.80 -17.14 7.94
CA ARG A 214 15.36 -17.10 6.58
C ARG A 214 15.72 -15.70 6.14
N GLU A 215 16.82 -15.60 5.40
CA GLU A 215 17.12 -14.39 4.64
C GLU A 215 16.22 -14.33 3.41
N ARG A 216 15.74 -13.12 3.08
CA ARG A 216 14.75 -12.92 2.03
C ARG A 216 15.04 -11.61 1.30
N ASP A 217 15.49 -11.71 0.05
CA ASP A 217 15.50 -10.61 -0.90
C ASP A 217 14.23 -10.60 -1.76
N GLU A 218 13.76 -9.42 -2.12
CA GLU A 218 12.47 -9.15 -2.77
C GLU A 218 11.24 -9.82 -2.12
N PRO A 219 11.11 -9.94 -0.78
CA PRO A 219 9.89 -10.45 -0.18
C PRO A 219 8.75 -9.41 -0.25
N ARG A 220 7.52 -9.89 -0.02
CA ARG A 220 6.34 -9.02 0.12
C ARG A 220 5.82 -9.03 1.55
N GLY A 221 5.55 -7.85 2.11
CA GLY A 221 4.88 -7.70 3.40
C GLY A 221 3.37 -7.60 3.24
N VAL A 222 2.61 -8.31 4.08
CA VAL A 222 1.15 -8.18 4.19
C VAL A 222 0.71 -8.25 5.66
N CYS A 223 -0.45 -7.67 5.97
CA CYS A 223 -1.09 -7.77 7.28
C CYS A 223 -2.17 -8.86 7.26
N VAL A 224 -2.05 -9.88 8.11
CA VAL A 224 -3.04 -10.96 8.23
C VAL A 224 -3.34 -11.17 9.71
N GLY A 225 -4.59 -10.99 10.12
CA GLY A 225 -5.02 -11.26 11.50
C GLY A 225 -4.21 -10.48 12.56
N GLY A 226 -3.81 -9.24 12.26
CA GLY A 226 -2.97 -8.42 13.15
C GLY A 226 -1.50 -8.85 13.23
N ARG A 227 -1.04 -9.74 12.34
CA ARG A 227 0.36 -10.16 12.22
C ARG A 227 1.02 -9.61 10.97
N PHE A 228 2.32 -9.39 11.05
CA PHE A 228 3.13 -9.03 9.90
C PHE A 228 3.62 -10.29 9.21
N VAL A 229 3.10 -10.58 8.02
CA VAL A 229 3.46 -11.77 7.24
C VAL A 229 4.40 -11.39 6.10
N VAL A 230 5.57 -12.02 6.07
CA VAL A 230 6.60 -11.86 5.04
C VAL A 230 6.51 -13.04 4.07
N VAL A 231 6.16 -12.73 2.83
CA VAL A 231 5.81 -13.69 1.78
C VAL A 231 6.92 -13.81 0.76
N GLY A 232 7.40 -15.03 0.54
CA GLY A 232 8.36 -15.36 -0.51
C GLY A 232 9.73 -14.68 -0.33
N GLY A 233 10.29 -14.24 -1.44
CA GLY A 233 11.68 -13.78 -1.54
C GLY A 233 12.66 -14.93 -1.74
N TYR A 234 13.94 -14.62 -1.83
CA TYR A 234 15.00 -15.60 -2.06
C TYR A 234 16.25 -15.31 -1.23
N PRO A 235 17.03 -16.34 -0.83
CA PRO A 235 18.31 -16.14 -0.18
C PRO A 235 19.38 -15.67 -1.18
N THR A 236 20.49 -15.13 -0.67
CA THR A 236 21.61 -14.56 -1.43
C THR A 236 22.12 -15.55 -2.49
N VAL A 237 22.22 -16.82 -2.11
CA VAL A 237 22.76 -17.89 -2.96
C VAL A 237 21.80 -18.32 -4.09
N ALA A 238 20.52 -17.97 -4.00
CA ALA A 238 19.49 -18.42 -4.93
C ALA A 238 19.19 -17.40 -6.05
N GLN A 239 19.69 -16.16 -5.95
CA GLN A 239 19.71 -15.12 -6.98
C GLN A 239 18.46 -15.08 -7.88
N GLY A 240 17.30 -14.69 -7.32
CA GLY A 240 16.05 -14.55 -8.07
C GLY A 240 15.18 -15.81 -8.10
N ARG A 241 15.65 -16.95 -7.59
CA ARG A 241 14.82 -18.15 -7.41
C ARG A 241 13.97 -18.01 -6.16
N PHE A 242 12.79 -17.39 -6.31
CA PHE A 242 11.82 -17.19 -5.24
C PHE A 242 11.44 -18.50 -4.55
N ALA A 243 11.46 -18.50 -3.23
CA ALA A 243 10.99 -19.62 -2.41
C ALA A 243 9.50 -19.47 -2.09
N GLY A 244 8.77 -20.57 -2.07
CA GLY A 244 7.35 -20.64 -1.72
C GLY A 244 7.01 -20.39 -0.25
N SER A 245 7.97 -20.00 0.58
CA SER A 245 7.85 -19.99 2.04
C SER A 245 7.41 -18.64 2.61
N VAL A 246 6.76 -18.64 3.78
CA VAL A 246 6.37 -17.41 4.50
C VAL A 246 6.74 -17.50 5.97
N GLU A 247 6.90 -16.34 6.60
CA GLU A 247 7.10 -16.19 8.04
C GLU A 247 6.17 -15.10 8.57
N ALA A 248 5.62 -15.29 9.76
CA ALA A 248 4.70 -14.34 10.38
C ALA A 248 5.25 -13.87 11.72
N PHE A 249 5.38 -12.56 11.88
CA PHE A 249 5.71 -11.93 13.15
C PHE A 249 4.43 -11.56 13.88
N ASP A 250 4.30 -11.99 15.13
CA ASP A 250 3.20 -11.64 16.01
C ASP A 250 3.65 -10.48 16.94
N PRO A 251 3.10 -9.27 16.78
CA PRO A 251 3.47 -8.14 17.64
C PRO A 251 3.10 -8.34 19.11
N ALA A 252 2.12 -9.19 19.43
CA ALA A 252 1.67 -9.42 20.80
C ALA A 252 2.68 -10.24 21.60
N THR A 253 3.38 -11.17 20.94
CA THR A 253 4.42 -12.01 21.55
C THR A 253 5.84 -11.56 21.18
N SER A 254 5.96 -10.58 20.29
CA SER A 254 7.24 -10.07 19.76
C SER A 254 8.12 -11.20 19.19
N SER A 255 7.53 -12.13 18.45
CA SER A 255 8.23 -13.32 17.94
C SER A 255 7.75 -13.72 16.55
N TRP A 256 8.69 -14.27 15.76
CA TRP A 256 8.35 -14.98 14.53
C TRP A 256 7.77 -16.35 14.82
N GLY A 257 6.72 -16.73 14.10
CA GLY A 257 6.25 -18.10 14.02
C GLY A 257 7.18 -18.99 13.19
N PRO A 258 6.91 -20.30 13.12
CA PRO A 258 7.69 -21.21 12.29
C PRO A 258 7.57 -20.84 10.80
N VAL A 259 8.62 -21.13 10.03
CA VAL A 259 8.59 -21.01 8.57
C VAL A 259 7.51 -21.93 8.03
N GLN A 260 6.57 -21.37 7.28
CA GLN A 260 5.55 -22.13 6.59
C GLN A 260 5.98 -22.33 5.14
N GLU A 261 6.09 -23.59 4.73
CA GLU A 261 6.57 -23.97 3.40
C GLU A 261 5.44 -24.07 2.39
N ARG A 262 5.80 -23.91 1.11
CA ARG A 262 4.90 -24.17 -0.03
C ARG A 262 3.57 -23.42 0.08
N VAL A 263 3.63 -22.22 0.64
CA VAL A 263 2.47 -21.34 0.75
C VAL A 263 2.18 -20.70 -0.59
N ILE A 264 3.21 -20.24 -1.31
CA ILE A 264 3.15 -19.91 -2.75
C ILE A 264 4.01 -20.92 -3.52
N GLU A 265 3.88 -20.97 -4.84
CA GLU A 265 4.71 -21.84 -5.69
C GLU A 265 6.15 -21.35 -5.76
N ASP A 266 7.10 -22.27 -5.82
CA ASP A 266 8.51 -21.91 -6.01
C ASP A 266 8.70 -21.23 -7.38
N GLY A 267 9.47 -20.15 -7.40
CA GLY A 267 9.64 -19.28 -8.56
C GLY A 267 8.57 -18.19 -8.71
N ALA A 268 7.45 -18.25 -7.97
CA ALA A 268 6.42 -17.22 -8.03
C ALA A 268 6.90 -15.93 -7.34
N CYS A 269 6.89 -14.81 -8.07
CA CYS A 269 7.24 -13.50 -7.53
C CYS A 269 6.16 -13.03 -6.54
N PRO A 270 6.49 -12.74 -5.27
CA PRO A 270 5.52 -12.36 -4.26
C PRO A 270 5.03 -10.92 -4.41
N ARG A 271 5.57 -10.14 -5.37
CA ARG A 271 5.29 -8.71 -5.53
C ARG A 271 3.80 -8.39 -5.65
N THR A 272 3.00 -9.27 -6.24
CA THR A 272 1.54 -9.06 -6.39
C THR A 272 0.73 -9.57 -5.21
N CYS A 273 1.37 -10.19 -4.20
CA CYS A 273 0.70 -10.68 -3.01
C CYS A 273 0.12 -9.52 -2.19
N TRP A 274 -1.13 -9.67 -1.80
CA TRP A 274 -1.84 -8.74 -0.94
C TRP A 274 -2.74 -9.51 0.03
N ALA A 275 -3.04 -8.92 1.18
CA ALA A 275 -4.04 -9.45 2.10
C ALA A 275 -5.15 -8.43 2.35
N ALA A 276 -6.40 -8.89 2.35
CA ALA A 276 -7.56 -8.07 2.65
C ALA A 276 -8.65 -8.91 3.35
N PRO A 277 -9.53 -8.27 4.14
CA PRO A 277 -10.68 -8.95 4.72
C PRO A 277 -11.64 -9.43 3.64
N ASP A 278 -12.34 -10.52 3.94
CA ASP A 278 -13.46 -11.01 3.14
C ASP A 278 -14.61 -10.00 3.18
N ALA A 279 -15.01 -9.54 2.00
CA ALA A 279 -16.17 -8.69 1.82
C ALA A 279 -17.47 -9.34 2.30
N ALA A 280 -17.58 -10.67 2.13
CA ALA A 280 -18.81 -11.42 2.39
C ALA A 280 -18.96 -11.84 3.87
N ALA A 281 -17.86 -11.88 4.63
CA ALA A 281 -17.84 -12.39 6.01
C ALA A 281 -17.76 -11.30 7.08
N ALA A 282 -18.19 -10.07 6.79
CA ALA A 282 -18.15 -8.93 7.72
C ALA A 282 -16.77 -8.73 8.41
N GLY A 283 -15.69 -9.07 7.70
CA GLY A 283 -14.32 -8.90 8.20
C GLY A 283 -13.79 -9.98 9.16
N SER A 284 -14.50 -11.09 9.40
CA SER A 284 -14.02 -12.14 10.31
C SER A 284 -12.96 -13.06 9.72
N ARG A 285 -12.74 -12.99 8.39
CA ARG A 285 -11.86 -13.90 7.64
C ARG A 285 -10.98 -13.09 6.70
N MET A 286 -9.68 -13.38 6.68
CA MET A 286 -8.71 -12.71 5.80
C MET A 286 -8.37 -13.60 4.61
N TYR A 287 -8.23 -13.00 3.43
CA TYR A 287 -7.75 -13.66 2.23
C TYR A 287 -6.46 -13.05 1.74
N MET A 288 -5.60 -13.90 1.20
CA MET A 288 -4.46 -13.49 0.39
C MET A 288 -4.83 -13.58 -1.08
N TYR A 289 -4.39 -12.60 -1.86
CA TYR A 289 -4.60 -12.48 -3.30
C TYR A 289 -3.26 -12.32 -4.00
N MET A 290 -3.11 -12.88 -5.20
CA MET A 290 -1.95 -12.62 -6.07
C MET A 290 -2.29 -12.85 -7.55
N LEU A 291 -1.43 -12.38 -8.45
CA LEU A 291 -1.47 -12.81 -9.85
C LEU A 291 -0.70 -14.10 -10.02
N ARG A 292 -1.32 -15.06 -10.70
CA ARG A 292 -0.72 -16.32 -11.13
C ARG A 292 -1.25 -16.66 -12.51
N ASP A 293 -0.34 -16.90 -13.47
CA ASP A 293 -0.65 -17.30 -14.85
C ASP A 293 -1.69 -16.42 -15.55
N GLY A 294 -1.63 -15.10 -15.31
CA GLY A 294 -2.59 -14.14 -15.86
C GLY A 294 -3.97 -14.20 -15.22
N CYS A 295 -4.11 -14.79 -14.04
CA CYS A 295 -5.35 -14.83 -13.28
C CYS A 295 -5.15 -14.33 -11.84
N VAL A 296 -6.18 -13.73 -11.28
CA VAL A 296 -6.24 -13.43 -9.84
C VAL A 296 -6.58 -14.72 -9.11
N VAL A 297 -5.72 -15.11 -8.19
CA VAL A 297 -5.94 -16.24 -7.30
C VAL A 297 -6.12 -15.76 -5.87
N ALA A 298 -6.90 -16.49 -5.09
CA ALA A 298 -7.10 -16.22 -3.67
C ALA A 298 -6.92 -17.47 -2.81
N ARG A 299 -6.50 -17.25 -1.58
CA ARG A 299 -6.30 -18.28 -0.56
C ARG A 299 -6.74 -17.73 0.79
N ASP A 300 -7.34 -18.58 1.60
CA ASP A 300 -7.56 -18.29 3.01
C ASP A 300 -6.22 -18.05 3.72
N ALA A 301 -6.08 -16.89 4.36
CA ALA A 301 -4.84 -16.45 4.96
C ALA A 301 -4.51 -17.13 6.31
N GLU A 302 -5.50 -17.70 7.00
CA GLU A 302 -5.39 -18.22 8.36
C GLU A 302 -5.57 -19.75 8.46
N GLY A 303 -6.30 -20.36 7.53
CA GLY A 303 -6.77 -21.75 7.57
C GLY A 303 -6.03 -22.74 6.67
N GLY A 304 -4.85 -22.39 6.12
CA GLY A 304 -4.05 -23.33 5.34
C GLY A 304 -4.67 -23.76 4.00
N GLY A 305 -5.62 -22.99 3.47
CA GLY A 305 -6.37 -23.34 2.26
C GLY A 305 -5.49 -23.38 0.99
N ARG A 306 -5.93 -24.12 -0.03
CA ARG A 306 -5.30 -24.08 -1.36
C ARG A 306 -5.65 -22.77 -2.08
N TRP A 307 -4.71 -22.28 -2.88
CA TRP A 307 -4.97 -21.19 -3.84
C TRP A 307 -6.02 -21.62 -4.86
N ARG A 308 -7.02 -20.77 -5.06
CA ARG A 308 -8.10 -20.96 -6.02
C ARG A 308 -8.11 -19.80 -7.01
N THR A 309 -8.31 -20.11 -8.28
CA THR A 309 -8.50 -19.09 -9.30
C THR A 309 -9.86 -18.43 -9.12
N LEU A 310 -9.87 -17.10 -9.00
CA LEU A 310 -11.10 -16.32 -8.93
C LEU A 310 -11.55 -15.91 -10.33
N ALA A 311 -10.67 -15.25 -11.08
CA ALA A 311 -10.94 -14.80 -12.43
C ALA A 311 -9.64 -14.58 -13.19
N CYS A 312 -9.64 -14.89 -14.49
CA CYS A 312 -8.52 -14.56 -15.36
C CYS A 312 -8.62 -13.13 -15.87
N LEU A 313 -7.46 -12.49 -16.04
CA LEU A 313 -7.36 -11.11 -16.50
C LEU A 313 -7.92 -10.99 -17.93
N PRO A 314 -8.64 -9.90 -18.24
CA PRO A 314 -8.93 -9.49 -19.61
C PRO A 314 -7.64 -9.39 -20.44
N GLU A 315 -7.74 -9.58 -21.75
CA GLU A 315 -6.58 -9.68 -22.64
C GLU A 315 -5.68 -8.44 -22.59
N ASP A 316 -6.27 -7.25 -22.59
CA ASP A 316 -5.60 -5.96 -22.46
C ASP A 316 -5.09 -5.67 -21.04
N ALA A 317 -5.47 -6.47 -20.05
CA ALA A 317 -4.99 -6.38 -18.67
C ALA A 317 -3.79 -7.30 -18.38
N ARG A 318 -3.38 -8.17 -19.32
CA ARG A 318 -2.32 -9.18 -19.09
C ARG A 318 -0.95 -8.59 -18.79
N GLY A 319 -0.71 -7.31 -19.15
CA GLY A 319 0.50 -6.55 -18.79
C GLY A 319 0.48 -5.96 -17.38
N ALA A 320 -0.54 -6.25 -16.56
CA ALA A 320 -0.64 -5.73 -15.21
C ALA A 320 0.51 -6.21 -14.32
N THR A 321 1.05 -5.27 -13.54
CA THR A 321 2.22 -5.51 -12.69
C THR A 321 1.91 -5.39 -11.21
N THR A 322 0.72 -4.88 -10.89
CA THR A 322 0.29 -4.61 -9.51
C THR A 322 -1.16 -5.02 -9.33
N VAL A 323 -1.40 -5.79 -8.27
CA VAL A 323 -2.74 -6.07 -7.73
C VAL A 323 -2.80 -5.38 -6.39
N ALA A 324 -3.94 -4.78 -6.06
CA ALA A 324 -4.25 -4.20 -4.77
C ALA A 324 -5.63 -4.68 -4.34
N ALA A 325 -5.77 -5.19 -3.13
CA ALA A 325 -7.09 -5.45 -2.56
C ALA A 325 -7.49 -4.24 -1.70
N ILE A 326 -8.75 -3.80 -1.83
CA ILE A 326 -9.32 -2.72 -1.02
C ILE A 326 -10.15 -3.30 0.13
N GLY A 327 -10.40 -2.47 1.15
CA GLY A 327 -11.00 -2.91 2.42
C GLY A 327 -12.40 -3.53 2.33
N ASP A 328 -13.10 -3.38 1.20
CA ASP A 328 -14.39 -4.06 0.94
C ASP A 328 -14.22 -5.39 0.18
N GLY A 329 -13.00 -5.92 0.12
CA GLY A 329 -12.63 -7.18 -0.52
C GLY A 329 -12.65 -7.16 -2.06
N ARG A 330 -12.95 -6.02 -2.72
CA ARG A 330 -12.71 -5.92 -4.16
C ARG A 330 -11.21 -5.94 -4.45
N VAL A 331 -10.87 -6.56 -5.57
CA VAL A 331 -9.48 -6.64 -6.04
C VAL A 331 -9.31 -5.71 -7.22
N VAL A 332 -8.42 -4.74 -7.08
CA VAL A 332 -8.06 -3.77 -8.11
C VAL A 332 -6.76 -4.21 -8.76
N VAL A 333 -6.79 -4.37 -10.07
CA VAL A 333 -5.63 -4.68 -10.89
C VAL A 333 -5.22 -3.44 -11.67
N LEU A 334 -3.98 -3.01 -11.46
CA LEU A 334 -3.40 -1.81 -12.04
C LEU A 334 -2.43 -2.21 -13.15
N GLY A 335 -2.85 -1.90 -14.39
CA GLY A 335 -2.16 -2.19 -15.64
C GLY A 335 -1.01 -1.24 -15.96
N ALA A 336 -0.18 -1.60 -16.95
CA ALA A 336 0.89 -0.74 -17.48
C ALA A 336 0.39 0.38 -18.42
N GLU A 337 -0.92 0.54 -18.59
CA GLU A 337 -1.56 1.48 -19.53
C GLU A 337 -2.62 2.38 -18.84
N GLN A 338 -3.58 2.92 -19.60
CA GLN A 338 -4.64 3.84 -19.17
C GLN A 338 -5.85 3.15 -18.53
N THR A 339 -5.71 1.93 -18.01
CA THR A 339 -6.86 1.11 -17.61
C THR A 339 -6.64 0.46 -16.25
N VAL A 340 -7.62 0.66 -15.38
CA VAL A 340 -7.76 -0.02 -14.11
C VAL A 340 -8.85 -1.07 -14.24
N TYR A 341 -8.61 -2.23 -13.65
CA TYR A 341 -9.57 -3.32 -13.63
C TYR A 341 -10.00 -3.59 -12.21
N VAL A 342 -11.30 -3.51 -11.94
CA VAL A 342 -11.86 -3.83 -10.62
C VAL A 342 -12.58 -5.17 -10.73
N LEU A 343 -12.10 -6.16 -9.98
CA LEU A 343 -12.73 -7.47 -9.84
C LEU A 343 -13.72 -7.44 -8.68
N SER A 344 -14.99 -7.67 -9.01
CA SER A 344 -16.04 -8.00 -8.05
C SER A 344 -16.19 -9.51 -8.02
N HIS A 345 -15.74 -10.17 -6.95
CA HIS A 345 -15.77 -11.64 -6.83
C HIS A 345 -16.71 -12.14 -5.73
N ASN A 346 -17.45 -11.25 -5.07
CA ASN A 346 -18.34 -11.59 -3.95
C ASN A 346 -19.73 -12.04 -4.41
N GLN A 347 -19.95 -12.08 -5.72
CA GLN A 347 -21.19 -12.51 -6.37
C GLN A 347 -21.03 -13.95 -6.88
N ALA A 348 -22.13 -14.61 -7.22
CA ALA A 348 -22.13 -16.00 -7.70
C ALA A 348 -21.19 -16.22 -8.90
N THR A 349 -21.04 -15.20 -9.75
CA THR A 349 -20.09 -15.17 -10.86
C THR A 349 -19.20 -13.95 -10.71
N PRO A 350 -17.87 -14.10 -10.61
CA PRO A 350 -16.94 -12.98 -10.61
C PRO A 350 -17.06 -12.17 -11.91
N SER A 351 -17.00 -10.84 -11.79
CA SER A 351 -17.08 -9.93 -12.93
C SER A 351 -16.01 -8.86 -12.88
N TRP A 352 -15.51 -8.51 -14.07
CA TRP A 352 -14.54 -7.45 -14.27
C TRP A 352 -15.26 -6.17 -14.66
N THR A 353 -14.93 -5.08 -13.98
CA THR A 353 -15.28 -3.73 -14.41
C THR A 353 -14.03 -3.05 -14.94
N ARG A 354 -14.07 -2.68 -16.23
CA ARG A 354 -13.03 -1.88 -16.88
C ARG A 354 -13.26 -0.42 -16.52
N VAL A 355 -12.22 0.22 -16.00
CA VAL A 355 -12.23 1.61 -15.56
C VAL A 355 -11.16 2.38 -16.32
N ALA A 356 -11.55 3.45 -17.01
CA ALA A 356 -10.60 4.33 -17.67
C ALA A 356 -9.88 5.18 -16.63
N ALA A 357 -8.56 5.13 -16.60
CA ALA A 357 -7.78 6.12 -15.87
C ALA A 357 -7.64 7.36 -16.77
N PRO A 358 -7.83 8.59 -16.24
CA PRO A 358 -7.50 9.79 -16.99
C PRO A 358 -6.08 9.71 -17.52
N LEU A 359 -5.82 10.23 -18.72
CA LEU A 359 -4.51 10.17 -19.39
C LEU A 359 -3.37 10.64 -18.47
N GLU A 360 -3.64 11.66 -17.68
CA GLU A 360 -2.69 12.20 -16.72
C GLU A 360 -2.30 11.19 -15.64
N PHE A 361 -3.19 10.26 -15.26
CA PHE A 361 -3.00 9.15 -14.31
C PHE A 361 -2.79 7.79 -15.00
N ALA A 362 -2.36 7.79 -16.26
CA ALA A 362 -1.92 6.59 -16.93
C ALA A 362 -0.48 6.25 -16.56
N GLY A 363 -0.17 4.96 -16.51
CA GLY A 363 1.21 4.47 -16.44
C GLY A 363 1.53 3.60 -15.23
N HIS A 364 2.77 3.12 -15.23
CA HIS A 364 3.23 2.10 -14.30
C HIS A 364 3.15 2.53 -12.83
N VAL A 365 2.62 1.63 -12.00
CA VAL A 365 2.58 1.75 -10.54
C VAL A 365 3.64 0.85 -9.94
N GLN A 366 4.66 1.43 -9.30
CA GLN A 366 5.76 0.67 -8.69
C GLN A 366 5.41 0.17 -7.29
N ALA A 367 4.54 0.90 -6.57
CA ALA A 367 4.09 0.55 -5.24
C ALA A 367 2.67 1.07 -5.01
N ALA A 368 1.91 0.34 -4.19
CA ALA A 368 0.57 0.70 -3.82
C ALA A 368 0.28 0.25 -2.39
N CYS A 369 -0.55 1.00 -1.67
CA CYS A 369 -1.13 0.56 -0.40
C CYS A 369 -2.58 1.01 -0.27
N CYS A 370 -3.35 0.31 0.56
CA CYS A 370 -4.71 0.72 0.89
C CYS A 370 -4.68 1.71 2.05
N VAL A 371 -5.37 2.84 1.90
CA VAL A 371 -5.54 3.85 2.93
C VAL A 371 -6.98 3.80 3.41
N GLN A 372 -7.20 3.45 4.67
CA GLN A 372 -8.48 3.64 5.34
C GLN A 372 -8.49 5.03 5.96
N ILE A 373 -9.50 5.85 5.65
CA ILE A 373 -9.64 7.21 6.14
C ILE A 373 -10.88 7.32 6.99
#